data_AF-A0A101RNK9-F1
#
_entry.id   AF-A0A101RNK9-F1
#
_cell.length_a   1.000
_cell.length_b   1.000
_cell.length_c   1.000
_cell.angle_alpha   90.00
_cell.angle_beta   90.00
_cell.angle_gamma   90.00
#
_symmetry.space_group_name_H-M   'P 1'
#
loop_
_entity.id
_entity.type
_entity.pdbx_description
1 polymer ?
#
loop_
_entity_poly.entity_id
_entity_poly.type
_entity_poly.pdbx_seq_one_letter_code
_entity_poly.pdbx_strand_id
1 'polypeptide(L)' 'MLWTLDTEDWKYPDATKIAQSVVAKVKRNDVVLMHDIHATSVAAIPEILRTLTARGYHFVTVSHLRATM' A
#
# COMPACT_ATOMS: atom_id res chain seq x y z
N MET A 1 -3.87 15.13 6.33
CA MET A 1 -3.35 13.79 6.69
C MET A 1 -2.25 13.47 5.73
N LEU A 2 -1.12 12.98 6.23
CA LEU A 2 -0.03 12.47 5.41
C LEU A 2 -0.03 10.94 5.54
N TRP A 3 0.73 10.27 4.69
CA TRP A 3 0.96 8.83 4.70
C TRP A 3 2.03 8.46 5.72
N THR A 4 2.09 7.19 6.12
CA THR A 4 3.17 6.65 6.97
C THR A 4 4.17 5.80 6.18
N LEU A 5 3.78 5.32 5.00
CA LEU A 5 4.63 4.57 4.09
C LEU A 5 4.49 5.11 2.66
N ASP A 6 5.58 5.64 2.11
CA ASP A 6 5.69 6.00 0.70
C ASP A 6 6.28 4.84 -0.11
N THR A 7 5.62 4.47 -1.20
CA THR A 7 6.08 3.42 -2.12
C THR A 7 7.15 3.92 -3.10
N GLU A 8 7.27 5.24 -3.26
CA GLU A 8 8.02 5.89 -4.33
C GLU A 8 7.64 5.35 -5.73
N ASP A 9 6.37 4.98 -5.94
CA ASP A 9 5.88 4.44 -7.21
C ASP A 9 6.01 5.43 -8.39
N TRP A 10 5.94 6.73 -8.09
CA TRP A 10 6.24 7.82 -9.02
C TRP A 10 7.70 7.84 -9.51
N LYS A 11 8.62 7.20 -8.78
CA LYS A 11 10.06 7.18 -9.07
C LYS A 11 10.51 5.89 -9.74
N TYR A 12 9.83 4.77 -9.47
CA TYR A 12 10.23 3.45 -9.94
C TYR A 12 9.15 2.80 -10.81
N PRO A 13 9.37 2.67 -12.14
CA PRO A 13 8.44 1.99 -13.03
C PRO A 13 8.59 0.45 -12.95
N ASP A 14 8.47 -0.12 -11.74
CA ASP A 14 8.59 -1.55 -11.48
C ASP A 14 7.53 -2.00 -10.46
N ALA A 15 6.53 -2.74 -10.94
CA ALA A 15 5.43 -3.24 -10.12
C ALA A 15 5.88 -4.17 -8.99
N THR A 16 6.92 -4.98 -9.23
CA THR A 16 7.45 -5.92 -8.22
C THR A 16 8.12 -5.14 -7.10
N LYS A 17 8.92 -4.13 -7.45
CA LYS A 17 9.55 -3.25 -6.48
C LYS A 17 8.53 -2.48 -5.65
N ILE A 18 7.49 -1.94 -6.29
CA ILE A 18 6.39 -1.24 -5.62
C ILE A 18 5.71 -2.19 -4.62
N ALA A 19 5.30 -3.39 -5.05
CA ALA A 19 4.66 -4.37 -4.18
C ALA A 19 5.55 -4.75 -2.98
N GLN A 20 6.83 -5.01 -3.22
CA GLN A 20 7.81 -5.34 -2.17
C GLN A 20 8.01 -4.20 -1.17
N SER A 21 8.01 -2.94 -1.62
CA SER A 21 8.13 -1.79 -0.72
C SER A 21 7.00 -1.74 0.31
N VAL A 22 5.79 -2.16 -0.06
CA VAL A 22 4.64 -2.26 0.84
C VAL A 22 4.75 -3.52 1.69
N VAL A 23 4.85 -4.68 1.04
CA VAL A 23 4.83 -5.99 1.69
C VAL A 23 5.94 -6.17 2.72
N ALA A 24 7.12 -5.59 2.49
CA ALA A 24 8.25 -5.74 3.40
C ALA A 24 8.23 -4.74 4.57
N LYS A 25 7.54 -3.60 4.44
CA LYS A 25 7.68 -2.46 5.38
C LYS A 25 6.42 -2.12 6.15
N VAL A 26 5.24 -2.51 5.65
CA VAL A 26 3.95 -2.14 6.26
C VAL A 26 3.82 -2.68 7.68
N LYS A 27 3.24 -1.87 8.55
CA LYS A 27 2.90 -2.16 9.94
C LYS A 27 1.41 -1.96 10.19
N ARG A 28 0.94 -2.43 11.35
CA ARG A 28 -0.44 -2.16 11.79
C ARG A 28 -0.72 -0.66 11.76
N ASN A 29 -1.87 -0.29 11.20
CA ASN A 29 -2.36 1.09 11.07
C ASN A 29 -1.58 1.99 10.11
N ASP A 30 -0.71 1.45 9.25
CA ASP A 30 -0.06 2.27 8.22
C ASP A 30 -1.05 2.80 7.17
N VAL A 31 -0.78 4.03 6.71
CA VAL A 31 -1.43 4.65 5.54
C VAL A 31 -0.41 4.68 4.41
N VAL A 32 -0.64 3.88 3.37
CA VAL A 32 0.28 3.72 2.23
C VAL A 32 -0.04 4.74 1.13
N LEU A 33 0.97 5.48 0.67
CA LEU A 33 0.85 6.36 -0.50
C LEU A 33 1.16 5.61 -1.79
N MET A 34 0.24 5.71 -2.75
CA MET A 34 0.37 5.23 -4.12
C MET A 34 -0.37 6.18 -5.07
N HIS A 35 -0.02 6.15 -6.35
CA HIS A 35 -0.63 6.95 -7.41
C HIS A 35 -1.24 6.03 -8.47
N ASP A 36 -2.53 6.22 -8.78
CA ASP A 36 -3.29 5.43 -9.76
C ASP A 36 -3.12 5.90 -11.22
N ILE A 37 -2.20 6.84 -11.45
CA ILE A 37 -1.86 7.39 -12.76
C ILE A 37 -0.76 6.60 -13.49
N HIS A 38 -0.25 5.52 -12.88
CA HIS A 38 0.81 4.67 -13.43
C HIS A 38 0.37 3.21 -13.56
N ALA A 39 0.58 2.61 -14.73
CA ALA A 39 0.23 1.21 -14.98
C ALA A 39 0.98 0.23 -14.05
N THR A 40 2.20 0.57 -13.65
CA THR A 40 3.01 -0.22 -12.71
C THR A 40 2.40 -0.21 -11.30
N SER A 41 1.83 0.91 -10.86
CA SER A 41 1.11 0.99 -9.59
C SER A 41 -0.13 0.11 -9.61
N VAL A 42 -0.92 0.17 -10.70
CA VAL A 42 -2.08 -0.71 -10.89
C VAL A 42 -1.67 -2.19 -10.88
N ALA A 43 -0.57 -2.54 -11.57
CA ALA A 43 -0.06 -3.91 -11.62
C ALA A 43 0.47 -4.44 -10.28
N ALA A 44 0.88 -3.57 -9.35
CA ALA A 44 1.36 -3.96 -8.02
C ALA A 44 0.23 -4.31 -7.04
N ILE A 45 -0.96 -3.74 -7.22
CA ILE A 45 -2.10 -3.88 -6.29
C ILE A 45 -2.50 -5.35 -6.03
N PRO A 46 -2.62 -6.24 -7.03
CA PRO A 46 -3.02 -7.63 -6.78
C PRO A 46 -2.11 -8.37 -5.81
N GLU A 47 -0.79 -8.17 -5.91
CA GLU A 47 0.18 -8.81 -5.00
C GLU A 47 0.07 -8.25 -3.58
N ILE A 48 -0.05 -6.93 -3.45
CA ILE A 48 -0.19 -6.24 -2.15
C ILE A 48 -1.45 -6.74 -1.44
N LEU A 49 -2.61 -6.68 -2.11
CA LEU A 49 -3.89 -7.08 -1.53
C LEU A 49 -3.88 -8.55 -1.11
N ARG A 50 -3.45 -9.45 -2.01
CA ARG A 50 -3.38 -10.89 -1.73
C ARG A 50 -2.48 -11.18 -0.53
N THR A 51 -1.28 -10.61 -0.52
CA THR A 51 -0.25 -10.93 0.50
C THR A 51 -0.64 -10.39 1.86
N LEU A 52 -1.12 -9.14 1.94
CA LEU A 52 -1.49 -8.56 3.24
C LEU A 52 -2.80 -9.13 3.78
N THR A 53 -3.78 -9.45 2.91
CA THR A 53 -4.98 -10.17 3.33
C THR A 53 -4.62 -11.53 3.93
N ALA A 54 -3.72 -12.29 3.29
CA ALA A 54 -3.23 -13.57 3.82
C ALA A 54 -2.48 -13.43 5.16
N ARG A 55 -1.94 -12.24 5.45
CA ARG A 55 -1.30 -11.91 6.75
C ARG A 55 -2.28 -11.36 7.79
N GLY A 56 -3.59 -11.32 7.48
CA GLY A 56 -4.62 -10.86 8.41
C GLY A 56 -4.80 -9.34 8.47
N TYR A 57 -4.29 -8.60 7.49
CA TYR A 57 -4.59 -7.16 7.38
C TYR A 57 -6.01 -6.95 6.85
N HIS A 58 -6.66 -5.90 7.38
CA HIS A 58 -7.91 -5.39 6.85
C HIS A 58 -7.67 -4.03 6.19
N PHE A 59 -8.08 -3.90 4.93
CA PHE A 59 -8.03 -2.64 4.22
C PHE A 59 -9.26 -1.81 4.58
N VAL A 60 -9.01 -0.63 5.14
CA VAL A 60 -10.05 0.29 5.60
C VAL A 60 -9.84 1.66 4.97
N THR A 61 -10.88 2.48 4.96
CA THR A 61 -10.74 3.88 4.60
C THR A 61 -9.98 4.63 5.71
N VAL A 62 -9.36 5.74 5.34
CA VAL A 62 -8.66 6.60 6.32
C VAL A 62 -9.64 7.10 7.40
N SER A 63 -10.88 7.40 7.04
CA SER A 63 -11.93 7.81 8.00
C SER A 63 -12.24 6.71 9.01
N HIS A 64 -12.34 5.45 8.58
CA HIS A 64 -12.52 4.32 9.47
C HIS A 64 -11.31 4.15 10.41
N LEU A 65 -10.09 4.15 9.86
CA LEU A 65 -8.87 4.00 10.64
C LEU A 65 -8.81 5.03 11.79
N ARG A 66 -9.17 6.28 11.53
CA ARG A 66 -9.22 7.34 12.56
C ARG A 66 -10.30 7.14 13.62
N ALA A 67 -11.43 6.56 13.25
CA ALA A 67 -12.55 6.33 14.17
C ALA A 67 -12.29 5.14 15.11
N THR A 68 -11.37 4.24 14.75
CA THR A 68 -11.09 2.98 15.48
C THR A 68 -9.68 2.92 16.09
N MET A 69 -8.94 4.03 16.05
CA MET A 69 -7.65 4.16 16.72
C MET A 69 -7.80 4.44 18.22
#